data_AF-W5SLJ4-F1
#
_entry.id   AF-W5SLJ4-F1
#
_cell.length_a   1.000
_cell.length_b   1.000
_cell.length_c   1.000
_cell.angle_alpha   90.00
_cell.angle_beta   90.00
_cell.angle_gamma   90.00
#
_symmetry.space_group_name_H-M   'P 1'
#
loop_
_entity.id
_entity.type
_entity.pdbx_description
1 polymer ?
#
loop_
_entity_poly.entity_id
_entity_poly.type
_entity_poly.pdbx_seq_one_letter_code
_entity_poly.pdbx_strand_id
1 'polypeptide(L)'
;IAEDLAYRYYKNELTHKDIEYLKENFDIKLEKVEASLKFEIEKVEASLKADIKASHTELDNKIDTKFTELDNKIDTKFTELDNKIDTKFTELDNKIDTKFTELDNKIDNVENNLNNKLDKVRTELKADIRDLDNKIEKIEAGLKSDIASVSNEVSLVRKDMDLVRKDMEINKMELNSQLIKITSKLEGSSKLHYWMFGTVITLFVGIFLTLISILNK
;
A
#
# COMPACT_ATOMS: atom_id res chain seq x y z
N ILE A 1 -85.44 110.14 -74.70
CA ILE A 1 -85.30 109.03 -73.71
C ILE A 1 -84.93 107.72 -74.42
N ALA A 2 -85.71 107.25 -75.40
CA ALA A 2 -85.40 106.01 -76.13
C ALA A 2 -84.05 106.08 -76.91
N GLU A 3 -83.78 107.20 -77.58
CA GLU A 3 -82.48 107.42 -78.27
C GLU A 3 -81.30 107.53 -77.30
N ASP A 4 -81.49 108.13 -76.13
CA ASP A 4 -80.45 108.25 -75.09
C ASP A 4 -80.15 106.89 -74.43
N LEU A 5 -81.17 106.05 -74.23
CA LEU A 5 -80.99 104.67 -73.78
C LEU A 5 -80.26 103.82 -74.81
N ALA A 6 -80.60 103.96 -76.10
CA ALA A 6 -79.92 103.27 -77.20
C ALA A 6 -78.46 103.72 -77.35
N TYR A 7 -78.20 105.01 -77.17
CA TYR A 7 -76.84 105.58 -77.18
C TYR A 7 -76.01 105.06 -76.00
N ARG A 8 -76.55 105.01 -74.78
CA ARG A 8 -75.85 104.43 -73.62
C ARG A 8 -75.66 102.92 -73.72
N TYR A 9 -76.57 102.19 -74.36
CA TYR A 9 -76.44 100.75 -74.63
C TYR A 9 -75.28 100.44 -75.58
N TYR A 10 -75.05 101.30 -76.58
CA TYR A 10 -73.94 101.17 -77.53
C TYR A 10 -72.61 101.77 -77.02
N LYS A 11 -72.67 102.75 -76.11
CA LYS A 11 -71.50 103.50 -75.63
C LYS A 11 -71.04 103.13 -74.21
N ASN A 12 -71.74 102.25 -73.49
CA ASN A 12 -71.15 101.53 -72.36
C ASN A 12 -70.16 100.52 -72.95
N GLU A 13 -68.90 100.92 -73.03
CA GLU A 13 -67.81 100.21 -73.69
C GLU A 13 -67.38 98.93 -72.94
N LEU A 14 -68.29 97.96 -72.86
CA LEU A 14 -68.00 96.52 -72.85
C LEU A 14 -69.19 95.83 -73.53
N THR A 15 -69.01 95.32 -74.74
CA THR A 15 -70.03 94.55 -75.45
C THR A 15 -70.15 93.14 -74.86
N HIS A 16 -71.24 92.40 -75.13
CA HIS A 16 -71.39 91.02 -74.66
C HIS A 16 -70.20 90.11 -75.02
N LYS A 17 -69.62 90.31 -76.21
CA LYS A 17 -68.42 89.60 -76.68
C LYS A 17 -67.16 89.94 -75.87
N ASP A 18 -67.03 91.17 -75.39
CA ASP A 18 -65.88 91.57 -74.56
C ASP A 18 -65.97 90.92 -73.17
N ILE A 19 -67.17 90.83 -72.60
CA ILE A 19 -67.42 90.10 -71.34
C ILE A 19 -67.13 88.60 -71.52
N GLU A 20 -67.58 88.01 -72.62
CA GLU A 20 -67.35 86.59 -72.96
C GLU A 20 -65.85 86.30 -73.14
N TYR A 21 -65.13 87.15 -73.88
CA TYR A 21 -63.68 87.05 -74.04
C TYR A 21 -62.92 87.21 -72.72
N LEU A 22 -63.32 88.16 -71.87
CA LEU A 22 -62.73 88.32 -70.54
C LEU A 22 -62.97 87.08 -69.69
N LYS A 23 -64.19 86.53 -69.71
CA LYS A 23 -64.54 85.31 -68.98
C LYS A 23 -63.70 84.12 -69.44
N GLU A 24 -63.62 83.86 -70.75
CA GLU A 24 -62.76 82.79 -71.28
C GLU A 24 -61.29 82.97 -70.86
N ASN A 25 -60.76 84.19 -70.91
CA ASN A 25 -59.39 84.45 -70.52
C ASN A 25 -59.17 84.25 -69.00
N PHE A 26 -60.15 84.58 -68.17
CA PHE A 26 -60.12 84.29 -66.73
C PHE A 26 -60.19 82.80 -66.46
N ASP A 27 -61.11 82.08 -67.12
CA ASP A 27 -61.28 80.64 -66.97
C ASP A 27 -59.99 79.89 -67.39
N ILE A 28 -59.39 80.26 -68.53
CA ILE A 28 -58.10 79.70 -68.98
C ILE A 28 -56.98 79.98 -67.97
N LYS A 29 -56.91 81.19 -67.40
CA LYS A 29 -55.90 81.51 -66.38
C LYS A 29 -56.14 80.71 -65.10
N LEU A 30 -57.38 80.52 -64.70
CA LEU A 30 -57.76 79.72 -63.54
C LEU A 30 -57.35 78.26 -63.73
N GLU A 31 -57.67 77.64 -64.87
CA GLU A 31 -57.26 76.27 -65.21
C GLU A 31 -55.73 76.10 -65.18
N LYS A 32 -54.98 77.07 -65.71
CA LYS A 32 -53.51 77.05 -65.66
C LYS A 32 -52.98 77.12 -64.23
N VAL A 33 -53.58 77.94 -63.38
CA VAL A 33 -53.21 78.04 -61.96
C VAL A 33 -53.50 76.73 -61.23
N GLU A 34 -54.68 76.14 -61.44
CA GLU A 34 -55.06 74.86 -60.83
C GLU A 34 -54.13 73.73 -61.27
N ALA A 35 -53.81 73.64 -62.57
CA ALA A 35 -52.87 72.66 -63.09
C ALA A 35 -51.45 72.83 -62.50
N SER A 36 -50.98 74.08 -62.38
CA SER A 36 -49.68 74.38 -61.76
C SER A 36 -49.65 73.96 -60.29
N LEU A 37 -50.69 74.29 -59.52
CA LEU A 37 -50.78 73.93 -58.11
C LEU A 37 -50.84 72.42 -57.92
N LYS A 38 -51.64 71.71 -58.72
CA LYS A 38 -51.73 70.25 -58.68
C LYS A 38 -50.38 69.60 -58.96
N PHE A 39 -49.67 70.06 -60.00
CA PHE A 39 -48.34 69.56 -60.32
C PHE A 39 -47.34 69.78 -59.18
N GLU A 40 -47.40 70.95 -58.55
CA GLU A 40 -46.50 71.29 -57.44
C GLU A 40 -46.79 70.46 -56.18
N ILE A 41 -48.07 70.18 -55.90
CA ILE A 41 -48.50 69.25 -54.83
C ILE A 41 -47.98 67.84 -55.10
N GLU A 42 -48.19 67.30 -56.32
CA GLU A 42 -47.72 65.95 -56.68
C GLU A 42 -46.19 65.83 -56.54
N LYS A 43 -45.45 66.88 -56.92
CA LYS A 43 -44.00 66.94 -56.76
C LYS A 43 -43.59 66.94 -55.29
N VAL A 44 -44.27 67.72 -54.44
CA VAL A 44 -44.02 67.76 -53.00
C VAL A 44 -44.31 66.41 -52.34
N GLU A 45 -45.43 65.78 -52.68
CA GLU A 45 -45.79 64.44 -52.17
C GLU A 45 -44.74 63.39 -52.55
N ALA A 46 -44.29 63.41 -53.80
CA ALA A 46 -43.24 62.50 -54.27
C ALA A 46 -41.92 62.72 -53.52
N SER A 47 -41.52 63.97 -53.28
CA SER A 47 -40.32 64.31 -52.51
C SER A 47 -40.43 63.81 -51.07
N LEU A 48 -41.53 64.13 -50.38
CA LEU A 48 -41.74 63.71 -48.99
C LEU A 48 -41.74 62.18 -48.85
N LYS A 49 -42.36 61.47 -49.80
CA LYS A 49 -42.34 60.00 -49.81
C LYS A 49 -40.93 59.44 -49.98
N ALA A 50 -40.11 60.07 -50.83
CA ALA A 50 -38.72 59.68 -51.02
C ALA A 50 -37.90 59.92 -49.74
N ASP A 51 -38.07 61.08 -49.10
CA ASP A 51 -37.37 61.44 -47.86
C ASP A 51 -37.75 60.51 -46.71
N ILE A 52 -39.03 60.19 -46.55
CA ILE A 52 -39.52 59.23 -45.55
C ILE A 52 -38.90 57.85 -45.77
N LYS A 53 -38.85 57.38 -47.03
CA LYS A 53 -38.25 56.09 -47.38
C LYS A 53 -36.75 56.06 -47.09
N ALA A 54 -36.04 57.14 -47.43
CA ALA A 54 -34.61 57.28 -47.15
C ALA A 54 -34.35 57.27 -45.64
N SER A 55 -35.14 58.02 -44.87
CA SER A 55 -35.04 58.06 -43.41
C SER A 55 -35.32 56.70 -42.75
N HIS A 56 -36.34 55.96 -43.22
CA HIS A 56 -36.58 54.58 -42.76
C HIS A 56 -35.38 53.68 -43.06
N THR A 57 -34.85 53.72 -44.28
CA THR A 57 -33.70 52.90 -44.67
C THR A 57 -32.47 53.21 -43.81
N GLU A 58 -32.24 54.49 -43.49
CA GLU A 58 -31.15 54.90 -42.60
C GLU A 58 -31.35 54.38 -41.16
N LEU A 59 -32.59 54.43 -40.65
CA LEU A 59 -32.93 53.90 -39.33
C LEU A 59 -32.74 52.38 -39.26
N ASP A 60 -33.22 51.64 -40.27
CA ASP A 60 -33.04 50.19 -40.36
C ASP A 60 -31.55 49.82 -40.34
N ASN A 61 -30.73 50.49 -41.15
CA ASN A 61 -29.28 50.28 -41.17
C ASN A 61 -28.61 50.58 -39.82
N LYS A 62 -29.06 51.63 -39.11
CA LYS A 62 -28.55 51.95 -37.76
C LYS A 62 -28.94 50.86 -36.75
N ILE A 63 -30.15 50.33 -36.85
CA ILE A 63 -30.64 49.23 -36.00
C ILE A 63 -29.83 47.97 -36.24
N ASP A 64 -29.64 47.56 -37.51
CA ASP A 64 -28.86 46.38 -37.88
C ASP A 64 -27.40 46.48 -37.41
N THR A 65 -26.81 47.66 -37.54
CA THR A 65 -25.45 47.94 -37.03
C THR A 65 -25.40 47.76 -35.51
N LYS A 66 -26.42 48.24 -34.78
CA LYS A 66 -26.47 48.11 -33.32
C LYS A 66 -26.68 46.67 -32.86
N PHE A 67 -27.48 45.88 -33.57
CA PHE A 67 -27.61 44.44 -33.30
C PHE A 67 -26.29 43.72 -33.53
N THR A 68 -25.61 43.98 -34.65
CA THR A 68 -24.30 43.39 -34.94
C THR A 68 -23.25 43.76 -33.87
N GLU A 69 -23.22 45.01 -33.41
CA GLU A 69 -22.34 45.43 -32.31
C GLU A 69 -22.66 44.70 -30.99
N LEU A 70 -23.93 44.44 -30.70
CA LEU A 70 -24.35 43.72 -29.50
C LEU A 70 -23.99 42.24 -29.57
N ASP A 71 -24.23 41.58 -30.70
CA ASP A 71 -23.87 40.18 -30.93
C ASP A 71 -22.36 39.99 -30.74
N ASN A 72 -21.54 40.84 -31.37
CA ASN A 72 -20.09 40.80 -31.20
C ASN A 72 -19.63 40.97 -29.74
N LYS A 73 -20.32 41.84 -28.97
CA LYS A 73 -20.04 42.02 -27.54
C LYS A 73 -20.42 40.77 -26.73
N ILE A 74 -21.53 40.13 -27.07
CA ILE A 74 -21.99 38.89 -26.44
C ILE A 74 -20.99 37.76 -26.72
N ASP A 75 -20.59 37.57 -27.97
CA ASP A 75 -19.60 36.54 -28.36
C ASP A 75 -18.25 36.73 -27.67
N THR A 76 -17.80 37.98 -27.57
CA THR A 76 -16.58 38.33 -26.82
C THR A 76 -16.71 37.94 -25.35
N LYS A 77 -17.87 38.21 -24.73
CA LYS A 77 -18.11 37.88 -23.32
C LYS A 77 -18.21 36.37 -23.07
N PHE A 78 -18.79 35.61 -23.97
CA PHE A 78 -18.78 34.14 -23.90
C PHE A 78 -17.36 33.61 -24.00
N THR A 79 -16.57 34.09 -24.98
CA THR A 79 -15.16 33.70 -25.14
C THR A 79 -14.33 34.03 -23.88
N GLU A 80 -14.53 35.19 -23.27
CA GLU A 80 -13.88 35.55 -22.00
C GLU A 80 -14.27 34.61 -20.85
N LEU A 81 -15.53 34.17 -20.79
CA LEU A 81 -16.01 33.25 -19.76
C LEU A 81 -15.45 31.85 -19.95
N ASP A 82 -15.44 31.34 -21.18
CA ASP A 82 -14.87 30.02 -21.51
C ASP A 82 -13.39 29.97 -21.12
N ASN A 83 -12.60 30.99 -21.50
CA ASN A 83 -11.19 31.09 -21.11
C ASN A 83 -10.99 31.12 -19.58
N LYS A 84 -11.89 31.78 -18.83
CA LYS A 84 -11.84 31.79 -17.37
C LYS A 84 -12.15 30.41 -16.78
N ILE A 85 -13.10 29.69 -17.37
CA ILE A 85 -13.46 28.33 -16.96
C ILE A 85 -12.28 27.39 -17.21
N ASP A 86 -11.67 27.41 -18.39
CA ASP A 86 -10.50 26.59 -18.74
C ASP A 86 -9.31 26.86 -17.81
N THR A 87 -9.06 28.13 -17.49
CA THR A 87 -8.02 28.51 -16.52
C THR A 87 -8.31 27.91 -15.15
N LYS A 88 -9.58 27.94 -14.69
CA LYS A 88 -9.97 27.40 -13.39
C LYS A 88 -9.86 25.88 -13.33
N PHE A 89 -10.18 25.17 -14.41
CA PHE A 89 -9.94 23.73 -14.50
C PHE A 89 -8.45 23.41 -14.43
N THR A 90 -7.62 24.12 -15.20
CA THR A 90 -6.15 23.94 -15.17
C THR A 90 -5.57 24.20 -13.78
N GLU A 91 -6.03 25.23 -13.06
CA GLU A 91 -5.63 25.50 -11.67
C GLU A 91 -6.02 24.35 -10.71
N LEU A 92 -7.21 23.76 -10.89
CA LEU A 92 -7.68 22.65 -10.08
C LEU A 92 -6.88 21.37 -10.34
N ASP A 93 -6.61 21.05 -11.60
CA ASP A 93 -5.80 19.89 -11.99
C ASP A 93 -4.39 19.97 -11.39
N ASN A 94 -3.72 21.13 -11.52
CA ASN A 94 -2.41 21.36 -10.91
C ASN A 94 -2.42 21.19 -9.38
N LYS A 95 -3.51 21.61 -8.72
CA LYS A 95 -3.67 21.45 -7.27
C LYS A 95 -3.86 19.99 -6.88
N ILE A 96 -4.58 19.21 -7.70
CA ILE A 96 -4.77 17.77 -7.51
C ILE A 96 -3.43 17.04 -7.69
N ASP A 97 -2.68 17.33 -8.74
CA ASP A 97 -1.36 16.73 -9.02
C ASP A 97 -0.35 17.00 -7.89
N THR A 98 -0.35 18.24 -7.37
CA THR A 98 0.47 18.60 -6.21
C THR A 98 0.11 17.76 -4.99
N LYS A 99 -1.19 17.52 -4.75
CA LYS A 99 -1.66 16.71 -3.61
C LYS A 99 -1.32 15.23 -3.77
N PHE A 100 -1.38 14.68 -4.98
CA PHE A 100 -0.90 13.31 -5.24
C PHE A 100 0.60 13.19 -4.98
N THR A 101 1.40 14.14 -5.48
CA THR A 101 2.86 14.17 -5.24
C THR A 101 3.18 14.25 -3.74
N GLU A 102 2.45 15.06 -2.97
CA GLU A 102 2.60 15.12 -1.51
C GLU A 102 2.27 13.78 -0.81
N LEU A 103 1.27 13.05 -1.31
CA LEU A 103 0.88 11.75 -0.76
C LEU A 103 1.91 10.68 -1.07
N ASP A 104 2.41 10.62 -2.31
CA ASP A 104 3.46 9.68 -2.72
C ASP A 104 4.70 9.84 -1.84
N ASN A 105 5.16 11.08 -1.64
CA ASN A 105 6.29 11.36 -0.75
C ASN A 105 6.05 10.91 0.70
N LYS A 106 4.80 11.01 1.21
CA LYS A 106 4.45 10.52 2.55
C LYS A 106 4.49 9.00 2.61
N ILE A 107 4.01 8.32 1.56
CA ILE A 107 4.04 6.86 1.43
C ILE A 107 5.49 6.38 1.42
N ASP A 108 6.34 6.96 0.58
CA ASP A 108 7.77 6.63 0.49
C ASP A 108 8.47 6.79 1.84
N ASN A 109 8.18 7.87 2.57
CA ASN A 109 8.75 8.07 3.89
C ASN A 109 8.28 7.02 4.91
N VAL A 110 7.00 6.62 4.87
CA VAL A 110 6.49 5.54 5.74
C VAL A 110 7.16 4.21 5.40
N GLU A 111 7.29 3.88 4.12
CA GLU A 111 7.93 2.66 3.66
C GLU A 111 9.40 2.59 4.11
N ASN A 112 10.16 3.66 3.89
CA ASN A 112 11.55 3.76 4.34
C ASN A 112 11.69 3.60 5.86
N ASN A 113 10.80 4.22 6.64
CA ASN A 113 10.82 4.08 8.10
C ASN A 113 10.50 2.65 8.55
N LEU A 114 9.58 1.96 7.86
CA LEU A 114 9.26 0.55 8.15
C LEU A 114 10.42 -0.37 7.81
N ASN A 115 11.05 -0.18 6.64
CA ASN A 115 12.22 -0.95 6.22
C ASN A 115 13.37 -0.80 7.23
N ASN A 116 13.66 0.43 7.69
CA ASN A 116 14.68 0.68 8.71
C ASN A 116 14.36 -0.03 10.04
N LYS A 117 13.10 -0.03 10.48
CA LYS A 117 12.68 -0.75 11.70
C LYS A 117 12.83 -2.26 11.53
N LEU A 118 12.47 -2.79 10.36
CA LEU A 118 12.60 -4.21 10.04
C LEU A 118 14.07 -4.65 10.07
N ASP A 119 14.96 -3.87 9.47
CA ASP A 119 16.40 -4.14 9.45
C ASP A 119 17.01 -4.12 10.85
N LYS A 120 16.57 -3.18 11.70
CA LYS A 120 16.98 -3.13 13.11
C LYS A 120 16.56 -4.40 13.86
N VAL A 121 15.29 -4.78 13.78
CA VAL A 121 14.77 -6.01 14.42
C VAL A 121 15.51 -7.24 13.90
N ARG A 122 15.75 -7.33 12.59
CA ARG A 122 16.49 -8.44 11.99
C ARG A 122 17.93 -8.52 12.51
N THR A 123 18.58 -7.38 12.72
CA THR A 123 19.95 -7.31 13.24
C THR A 123 20.01 -7.72 14.71
N GLU A 124 19.07 -7.24 15.52
CA GLU A 124 18.94 -7.61 16.94
C GLU A 124 18.69 -9.11 17.10
N LEU A 125 17.72 -9.68 16.36
CA LEU A 125 17.46 -11.13 16.40
C LEU A 125 18.67 -11.97 15.96
N LYS A 126 19.43 -11.52 14.96
CA LYS A 126 20.67 -12.20 14.56
C LYS A 126 21.73 -12.17 15.67
N ALA A 127 21.81 -11.10 16.45
CA ALA A 127 22.72 -11.00 17.58
C ALA A 127 22.28 -11.94 18.71
N ASP A 128 21.00 -11.93 19.06
CA ASP A 128 20.44 -12.80 20.11
C ASP A 128 20.65 -14.29 19.78
N ILE A 129 20.45 -14.68 18.52
CA ILE A 129 20.71 -16.06 18.06
C ILE A 129 22.18 -16.43 18.25
N ARG A 130 23.12 -15.57 17.85
CA ARG A 130 24.56 -15.81 18.04
C ARG A 130 24.94 -15.93 19.51
N ASP A 131 24.33 -15.12 20.37
CA ASP A 131 24.58 -15.20 21.82
C ASP A 131 24.05 -16.50 22.43
N LEU A 132 22.93 -17.02 21.93
CA LEU A 132 22.43 -18.34 22.29
C LEU A 132 23.35 -19.45 21.78
N ASP A 133 23.78 -19.41 20.53
CA ASP A 133 24.74 -20.38 19.96
C ASP A 133 26.02 -20.44 20.81
N ASN A 134 26.59 -19.28 21.16
CA ASN A 134 27.78 -19.18 22.02
C ASN A 134 27.54 -19.78 23.43
N LYS A 135 26.34 -19.63 24.00
CA LYS A 135 25.99 -20.24 25.30
C LYS A 135 25.88 -21.75 25.19
N ILE A 136 25.28 -22.25 24.10
CA ILE A 136 25.18 -23.69 23.81
C ILE A 136 26.57 -24.29 23.67
N GLU A 137 27.46 -23.69 22.88
CA GLU A 137 28.84 -24.16 22.70
C GLU A 137 29.60 -24.27 24.04
N LYS A 138 29.44 -23.29 24.94
CA LYS A 138 30.05 -23.31 26.27
C LYS A 138 29.52 -24.47 27.13
N ILE A 139 28.20 -24.70 27.10
CA ILE A 139 27.58 -25.81 27.84
C ILE A 139 28.08 -27.15 27.29
N GLU A 140 28.10 -27.32 25.96
CA GLU A 140 28.60 -28.52 25.31
C GLU A 140 30.06 -28.81 25.65
N ALA A 141 30.92 -27.78 25.64
CA ALA A 141 32.31 -27.89 26.04
C ALA A 141 32.46 -28.29 27.52
N GLY A 142 31.66 -27.70 28.41
CA GLY A 142 31.62 -28.05 29.83
C GLY A 142 31.21 -29.50 30.05
N LEU A 143 30.09 -29.93 29.47
CA LEU A 143 29.60 -31.30 29.55
C LEU A 143 30.62 -32.32 29.00
N LYS A 144 31.29 -31.99 27.89
CA LYS A 144 32.34 -32.84 27.32
C LYS A 144 33.51 -33.02 28.29
N SER A 145 33.90 -31.97 28.99
CA SER A 145 34.94 -32.02 30.03
C SER A 145 34.51 -32.86 31.23
N ASP A 146 33.29 -32.65 31.72
CA ASP A 146 32.74 -33.39 32.87
C ASP A 146 32.65 -34.90 32.56
N ILE A 147 32.14 -35.25 31.38
CA ILE A 147 32.07 -36.64 30.91
C ILE A 147 33.48 -37.26 30.82
N ALA A 148 34.47 -36.52 30.33
CA ALA A 148 35.85 -37.00 30.25
C ALA A 148 36.44 -37.27 31.65
N SER A 149 36.18 -36.39 32.62
CA SER A 149 36.60 -36.57 34.01
C SER A 149 35.98 -37.83 34.63
N VAL A 150 34.66 -37.99 34.50
CA VAL A 150 33.94 -39.18 35.01
C VAL A 150 34.44 -40.45 34.32
N SER A 151 34.68 -40.41 33.01
CA SER A 151 35.24 -41.56 32.26
C SER A 151 36.61 -41.99 32.82
N ASN A 152 37.47 -41.03 33.15
CA ASN A 152 38.77 -41.29 33.77
C ASN A 152 38.62 -41.90 35.19
N GLU A 153 37.76 -41.32 36.03
CA GLU A 153 37.48 -41.87 37.37
C GLU A 153 36.95 -43.31 37.31
N VAL A 154 35.99 -43.60 36.43
CA VAL A 154 35.46 -44.96 36.21
C VAL A 154 36.57 -45.91 35.75
N SER A 155 37.50 -45.46 34.91
CA SER A 155 38.65 -46.26 34.48
C SER A 155 39.58 -46.61 35.65
N LEU A 156 39.83 -45.67 36.55
CA LEU A 156 40.64 -45.91 37.76
C LEU A 156 39.94 -46.90 38.70
N VAL A 157 38.65 -46.71 38.97
CA VAL A 157 37.86 -47.64 39.80
C VAL A 157 37.87 -49.05 39.22
N ARG A 158 37.73 -49.20 37.90
CA ARG A 158 37.83 -50.52 37.24
C ARG A 158 39.20 -51.18 37.48
N LYS A 159 40.29 -50.41 37.41
CA LYS A 159 41.64 -50.91 37.69
C LYS A 159 41.79 -51.35 39.14
N ASP A 160 41.28 -50.57 40.09
CA ASP A 160 41.30 -50.92 41.51
C ASP A 160 40.48 -52.19 41.80
N MET A 161 39.30 -52.33 41.17
CA MET A 161 38.49 -53.54 41.26
C MET A 161 39.22 -54.78 40.72
N ASP A 162 39.97 -54.64 39.62
CA ASP A 162 40.75 -55.74 39.05
C ASP A 162 41.90 -56.17 39.99
N LEU A 163 42.56 -55.21 40.65
CA LEU A 163 43.56 -55.50 41.68
C LEU A 163 42.95 -56.25 42.87
N VAL A 164 41.82 -55.77 43.40
CA VAL A 164 41.10 -56.43 44.49
C VAL A 164 40.68 -57.85 44.09
N ARG A 165 40.20 -58.06 42.86
CA ARG A 165 39.87 -59.40 42.35
C ARG A 165 41.09 -60.31 42.39
N LYS A 166 42.25 -59.84 41.93
CA LYS A 166 43.51 -60.60 41.94
C LYS A 166 43.97 -60.94 43.36
N ASP A 167 43.89 -59.99 44.29
CA ASP A 167 44.25 -60.21 45.69
C ASP A 167 43.33 -61.26 46.34
N MET A 168 42.04 -61.24 46.06
CA MET A 168 41.10 -62.28 46.51
C MET A 168 41.42 -63.66 45.93
N GLU A 169 41.79 -63.74 44.65
CA GLU A 169 42.21 -65.02 44.03
C GLU A 169 43.47 -65.57 44.69
N ILE A 170 44.47 -64.73 44.96
CA ILE A 170 45.70 -65.11 45.68
C ILE A 170 45.37 -65.60 47.09
N ASN A 171 44.57 -64.84 47.85
CA ASN A 171 44.16 -65.21 49.20
C ASN A 171 43.40 -66.56 49.22
N LYS A 172 42.54 -66.79 48.22
CA LYS A 172 41.84 -68.07 48.06
C LYS A 172 42.82 -69.23 47.79
N MET A 173 43.83 -69.03 46.94
CA MET A 173 44.86 -70.04 46.68
C MET A 173 45.70 -70.34 47.93
N GLU A 174 46.11 -69.31 48.68
CA GLU A 174 46.88 -69.46 49.91
C GLU A 174 46.09 -70.19 50.99
N LEU A 175 44.81 -69.83 51.21
CA LEU A 175 43.94 -70.53 52.14
C LEU A 175 43.75 -72.00 51.75
N ASN A 176 43.55 -72.28 50.46
CA ASN A 176 43.46 -73.65 49.95
C ASN A 176 44.76 -74.44 50.21
N SER A 177 45.93 -73.83 49.97
CA SER A 177 47.25 -74.42 50.25
C SER A 177 47.42 -74.75 51.74
N GLN A 178 47.07 -73.81 52.62
CA GLN A 178 47.12 -74.01 54.07
C GLN A 178 46.19 -75.13 54.52
N LEU A 179 44.97 -75.20 53.98
CA LEU A 179 44.02 -76.26 54.28
C LEU A 179 44.56 -77.63 53.86
N ILE A 180 45.13 -77.77 52.66
CA ILE A 180 45.81 -78.99 52.19
C ILE A 180 46.95 -79.39 53.15
N LYS A 181 47.74 -78.44 53.62
CA LYS A 181 48.84 -78.70 54.57
C LYS A 181 48.33 -79.18 55.93
N ILE A 182 47.24 -78.62 56.45
CA ILE A 182 46.60 -79.06 57.68
C ILE A 182 46.01 -80.47 57.51
N THR A 183 45.28 -80.71 56.41
CA THR A 183 44.69 -82.01 56.09
C THR A 183 45.77 -83.09 55.99
N SER A 184 46.87 -82.84 55.29
CA SER A 184 47.98 -83.81 55.17
C SER A 184 48.69 -84.07 56.50
N LYS A 185 48.87 -83.05 57.36
CA LYS A 185 49.44 -83.21 58.71
C LYS A 185 48.51 -84.04 59.61
N LEU A 186 47.20 -83.79 59.57
CA LEU A 186 46.20 -84.54 60.32
C LEU A 186 46.13 -86.00 59.85
N GLU A 187 46.17 -86.22 58.54
CA GLU A 187 46.19 -87.56 57.94
C GLU A 187 47.45 -88.33 58.34
N GLY A 188 48.63 -87.70 58.27
CA GLY A 188 49.89 -88.30 58.70
C GLY A 188 49.92 -88.65 60.19
N SER A 189 49.44 -87.73 61.04
CA SER A 189 49.28 -87.99 62.48
C SER A 189 48.31 -89.15 62.74
N SER A 190 47.15 -89.16 62.07
CA SER A 190 46.16 -90.23 62.22
C SER A 190 46.73 -91.58 61.79
N LYS A 191 47.44 -91.64 60.65
CA LYS A 191 48.14 -92.86 60.19
C LYS A 191 49.14 -93.37 61.23
N LEU A 192 49.92 -92.49 61.86
CA LEU A 192 50.85 -92.86 62.93
C LEU A 192 50.10 -93.40 64.16
N HIS A 193 49.02 -92.74 64.59
CA HIS A 193 48.20 -93.21 65.71
C HIS A 193 47.57 -94.57 65.41
N TYR A 194 46.99 -94.77 64.22
CA TYR A 194 46.47 -96.09 63.81
C TYR A 194 47.55 -97.17 63.83
N TRP A 195 48.76 -96.84 63.34
CA TRP A 195 49.90 -97.74 63.39
C TRP A 195 50.31 -98.08 64.85
N MET A 196 50.41 -97.09 65.74
CA MET A 196 50.71 -97.30 67.17
C MET A 196 49.61 -98.06 67.90
N PHE A 197 48.33 -97.74 67.69
CA PHE A 197 47.23 -98.51 68.26
C PHE A 197 47.26 -99.95 67.78
N GLY A 198 47.60 -100.19 66.50
CA GLY A 198 47.83 -101.52 65.96
C GLY A 198 48.90 -102.29 66.73
N THR A 199 50.07 -101.69 67.00
CA THR A 199 51.15 -102.34 67.78
C THR A 199 50.75 -102.57 69.23
N VAL A 200 50.09 -101.59 69.86
CA VAL A 200 49.59 -101.68 71.24
C VAL A 200 48.54 -102.79 71.38
N ILE A 201 47.54 -102.84 70.49
CA ILE A 201 46.54 -103.92 70.46
C ILE A 201 47.23 -105.27 70.25
N THR A 202 48.20 -105.37 69.34
CA THR A 202 48.95 -106.63 69.08
C THR A 202 49.71 -107.09 70.34
N LEU A 203 50.36 -106.17 71.06
CA LEU A 203 51.04 -106.45 72.32
C LEU A 203 50.05 -106.91 73.41
N PHE A 204 48.92 -106.21 73.60
CA PHE A 204 47.92 -106.58 74.59
C PHE A 204 47.29 -107.94 74.30
N VAL A 205 46.95 -108.23 73.04
CA VAL A 205 46.47 -109.56 72.62
C VAL A 205 47.53 -110.63 72.89
N GLY A 206 48.80 -110.35 72.58
CA GLY A 206 49.92 -111.25 72.87
C GLY A 206 50.06 -111.58 74.37
N ILE A 207 50.02 -110.56 75.24
CA ILE A 207 50.08 -110.75 76.71
C ILE A 207 48.85 -111.51 77.23
N PHE A 208 47.66 -111.22 76.70
CA PHE A 208 46.44 -111.90 77.13
C PHE A 208 46.46 -113.39 76.75
N LEU A 209 46.96 -113.73 75.55
CA LEU A 209 47.15 -115.12 75.12
C LEU A 209 48.19 -115.86 75.98
N THR A 210 49.30 -115.21 76.36
CA THR A 210 50.29 -115.83 77.26
C THR A 210 49.74 -116.02 78.67
N LEU A 211 48.95 -115.07 79.19
CA LEU A 211 48.28 -115.21 80.49
C LEU A 211 47.20 -116.31 80.48
N ILE A 212 46.38 -116.42 79.43
CA ILE A 212 45.45 -117.56 79.25
C ILE A 212 46.22 -118.88 79.25
N SER A 213 47.37 -118.93 78.58
CA SER A 213 48.23 -120.13 78.57
C SER A 213 48.80 -120.49 79.95
N ILE A 214 48.92 -119.54 80.87
CA ILE A 214 49.36 -119.77 82.26
C ILE A 214 48.19 -120.21 83.15
N LEU A 215 46.99 -119.65 82.96
CA LEU A 215 45.79 -119.97 83.73
C LEU A 215 45.14 -121.32 83.37
N ASN A 216 45.34 -121.81 82.15
CA ASN A 216 44.88 -123.14 81.72
C ASN A 216 45.87 -124.28 82.08
N LYS A 217 46.77 -124.05 83.05
CA LYS A 217 47.67 -125.04 83.65
C LYS A 217 47.33 -125.26 85.11
#